data_AF-A0A1B6HM28-F1
#
_entry.id   AF-A0A1B6HM28-F1
#
_cell.length_a   1.000
_cell.length_b   1.000
_cell.length_c   1.000
_cell.angle_alpha   90.00
_cell.angle_beta   90.00
_cell.angle_gamma   90.00
#
_symmetry.space_group_name_H-M   'P 1'
#
loop_
_entity.id
_entity.type
_entity.pdbx_description
1 polymer ?
#
loop_
_entity_poly.entity_id
_entity_poly.type
_entity_poly.pdbx_seq_one_letter_code
_entity_poly.pdbx_strand_id
1 'polypeptide(L)'
;IVLHTVPCLRCILQKVKFSGQLLPMFVMELGAQIPGFSGLFIAGVFSAALSTMSAGLNTAAGTVYEDFVLRIHSQHSDSAGALIVKLIALVFGIASVLLVFFVSKLGGILQLALSLLGVTHGAILFLFTFGMFFPWGSTKGALSGAAASL
;
A
#
# COMPACT_ATOMS: atom_id res chain seq x y z
N ILE A 1 -34.89 7.83 -3.54
CA ILE A 1 -34.88 8.42 -4.91
C ILE A 1 -33.71 7.88 -5.76
N VAL A 2 -32.54 7.57 -5.18
CA VAL A 2 -31.42 6.88 -5.87
C VAL A 2 -31.58 5.34 -5.91
N LEU A 3 -32.81 4.84 -5.97
CA LEU A 3 -33.10 3.39 -5.96
C LEU A 3 -34.04 2.96 -7.10
N HIS A 4 -34.52 3.90 -7.91
CA HIS A 4 -35.59 3.64 -8.88
C HIS A 4 -35.11 3.62 -10.34
N THR A 5 -33.86 3.99 -10.63
CA THR A 5 -33.37 4.12 -12.03
C THR A 5 -32.35 3.06 -12.45
N VAL A 6 -31.97 2.12 -11.56
CA VAL A 6 -30.98 1.08 -11.89
C VAL A 6 -31.57 -0.31 -11.65
N PRO A 7 -32.33 -0.87 -12.61
CA PRO A 7 -32.85 -2.24 -12.51
C PRO A 7 -31.75 -3.30 -12.32
N CYS A 8 -30.48 -2.98 -12.64
CA CYS A 8 -29.33 -3.88 -12.49
C CYS A 8 -28.69 -3.91 -11.09
N LEU A 9 -28.94 -2.93 -10.21
CA LEU A 9 -28.22 -2.84 -8.92
C LEU A 9 -28.45 -4.06 -8.02
N ARG A 10 -29.66 -4.65 -8.06
CA ARG A 10 -30.01 -5.86 -7.32
C ARG A 10 -29.27 -7.11 -7.85
N CYS A 11 -28.97 -7.18 -9.15
CA CYS A 11 -28.16 -8.25 -9.75
C CYS A 11 -26.67 -8.11 -9.41
N ILE A 12 -26.15 -6.88 -9.35
CA ILE A 12 -24.76 -6.61 -8.97
C ILE A 12 -24.54 -7.03 -7.51
N LEU A 13 -25.45 -6.64 -6.60
CA LEU A 13 -25.36 -7.01 -5.18
C LEU A 13 -25.47 -8.54 -4.95
N GLN A 14 -26.16 -9.30 -5.82
CA GLN A 14 -26.19 -10.77 -5.74
C GLN A 14 -24.90 -11.45 -6.23
N LYS A 15 -24.07 -10.79 -7.05
CA LYS A 15 -22.82 -11.37 -7.57
C LYS A 15 -21.57 -10.94 -6.81
N VAL A 16 -21.68 -9.98 -5.90
CA VAL A 16 -20.55 -9.48 -5.10
C VAL A 16 -20.20 -10.51 -4.01
N LYS A 17 -19.08 -11.22 -4.20
CA LYS A 17 -18.49 -12.09 -3.16
C LYS A 17 -17.63 -11.31 -2.16
N PHE A 18 -17.12 -10.14 -2.55
CA PHE A 18 -16.17 -9.36 -1.76
C PHE A 18 -16.35 -7.84 -1.98
N SER A 19 -16.31 -7.05 -0.91
CA SER A 19 -16.61 -5.61 -0.92
C SER A 19 -15.77 -4.80 -1.93
N GLY A 20 -14.53 -5.22 -2.19
CA GLY A 20 -13.62 -4.54 -3.14
C GLY A 20 -13.99 -4.67 -4.62
N GLN A 21 -14.91 -5.58 -4.98
CA GLN A 21 -15.37 -5.76 -6.37
C GLN A 21 -16.61 -4.94 -6.72
N LEU A 22 -17.20 -4.26 -5.73
CA LEU A 22 -18.44 -3.52 -5.91
C LEU A 22 -18.25 -2.27 -6.77
N LEU A 23 -17.16 -1.54 -6.53
CA LEU A 23 -16.84 -0.30 -7.25
C LEU A 23 -16.53 -0.54 -8.74
N PRO A 24 -15.68 -1.51 -9.15
CA PRO A 24 -15.44 -1.79 -10.57
C PRO A 24 -16.71 -2.25 -11.30
N MET A 25 -17.52 -3.12 -10.68
CA MET A 25 -18.76 -3.61 -11.27
C MET A 25 -19.79 -2.49 -11.49
N PHE A 26 -19.89 -1.57 -10.54
CA PHE A 26 -20.74 -0.39 -10.66
C PHE A 26 -20.28 0.53 -11.80
N VAL A 27 -18.97 0.77 -11.93
CA VAL A 27 -18.42 1.62 -13.00
C VAL A 27 -18.58 0.98 -14.38
N MET A 28 -18.48 -0.34 -14.50
CA MET A 28 -18.72 -1.04 -15.78
C MET A 28 -20.17 -0.89 -16.25
N GLU A 29 -21.14 -0.89 -15.34
CA GLU A 29 -22.57 -0.68 -15.65
C GLU A 29 -22.90 0.79 -15.96
N LEU A 30 -22.39 1.73 -15.16
CA LEU A 30 -22.59 3.16 -15.40
C LEU A 30 -21.88 3.64 -16.67
N GLY A 31 -20.70 3.09 -16.95
CA GLY A 31 -19.88 3.40 -18.10
C GLY A 31 -20.38 2.78 -19.41
N ALA A 32 -21.38 1.89 -19.38
CA ALA A 32 -21.98 1.33 -20.60
C ALA A 32 -22.63 2.39 -21.50
N GLN A 33 -22.98 3.55 -20.93
CA GLN A 33 -23.54 4.70 -21.65
C GLN A 33 -22.48 5.56 -22.37
N ILE A 34 -21.20 5.48 -21.96
CA ILE A 34 -20.11 6.31 -22.51
C ILE A 34 -18.90 5.44 -22.85
N PRO A 35 -18.68 5.10 -24.14
CA PRO A 35 -17.54 4.28 -24.54
C PRO A 35 -16.22 4.98 -24.15
N GLY A 36 -15.34 4.26 -23.44
CA GLY A 36 -14.04 4.75 -22.98
C GLY A 36 -13.99 5.21 -21.51
N PHE A 37 -15.13 5.48 -20.87
CA PHE A 37 -15.15 5.91 -19.45
C PHE A 37 -14.62 4.84 -18.49
N SER A 38 -15.02 3.59 -18.69
CA SER A 38 -14.52 2.45 -17.91
C SER A 38 -13.00 2.28 -18.06
N GLY A 39 -12.45 2.49 -19.27
CA GLY A 39 -11.02 2.45 -19.52
C GLY A 39 -10.25 3.56 -18.81
N LEU A 40 -10.77 4.79 -18.84
CA LEU A 40 -10.19 5.93 -18.12
C LEU A 40 -10.18 5.70 -16.60
N PHE A 41 -11.27 5.14 -16.05
CA PHE A 41 -11.36 4.80 -14.64
C PHE A 41 -10.31 3.77 -14.22
N ILE A 42 -10.21 2.67 -14.96
CA ILE A 42 -9.23 1.61 -14.70
C ILE A 42 -7.80 2.15 -14.81
N ALA A 43 -7.51 2.97 -15.83
CA ALA A 43 -6.21 3.62 -16.00
C ALA A 43 -5.86 4.53 -14.81
N GLY A 44 -6.81 5.31 -14.30
CA GLY A 44 -6.62 6.16 -13.12
C GLY A 44 -6.32 5.36 -11.86
N VAL A 45 -7.07 4.28 -11.61
CA VAL A 45 -6.85 3.39 -10.46
C VAL A 45 -5.47 2.74 -10.52
N PHE A 46 -5.07 2.22 -11.67
CA PHE A 46 -3.73 1.65 -11.83
C PHE A 46 -2.64 2.70 -11.68
N SER A 47 -2.82 3.90 -12.22
CA SER A 47 -1.85 5.00 -12.05
C SER A 47 -1.65 5.36 -10.58
N ALA A 48 -2.74 5.53 -9.81
CA ALA A 48 -2.68 5.82 -8.38
C ALA A 48 -2.01 4.70 -7.58
N ALA A 49 -2.36 3.44 -7.87
CA ALA A 49 -1.75 2.27 -7.25
C ALA A 49 -0.25 2.17 -7.56
N LEU A 50 0.14 2.33 -8.83
CA LEU A 50 1.53 2.28 -9.28
C LEU A 50 2.36 3.44 -8.70
N SER A 51 1.79 4.63 -8.56
CA SER A 51 2.46 5.76 -7.92
C SER A 51 2.80 5.47 -6.45
N THR A 52 1.84 4.94 -5.70
CA THR A 52 2.05 4.56 -4.30
C THR A 52 3.05 3.41 -4.17
N MET A 53 2.95 2.39 -5.03
CA MET A 53 3.90 1.28 -5.05
C MET A 53 5.31 1.75 -5.42
N SER A 54 5.46 2.63 -6.40
CA SER A 54 6.75 3.17 -6.80
C SER A 54 7.39 3.99 -5.68
N ALA A 55 6.61 4.84 -5.01
CA ALA A 55 7.09 5.57 -3.84
C ALA A 55 7.53 4.62 -2.72
N GLY A 56 6.72 3.61 -2.39
CA GLY A 56 7.03 2.62 -1.35
C GLY A 56 8.28 1.78 -1.66
N LEU A 57 8.41 1.28 -2.90
CA LEU A 57 9.59 0.52 -3.33
C LEU A 57 10.86 1.38 -3.36
N ASN A 58 10.75 2.64 -3.79
CA ASN A 58 11.87 3.56 -3.81
C ASN A 58 12.34 3.93 -2.39
N THR A 59 11.40 4.19 -1.47
CA THR A 59 11.74 4.42 -0.06
C THR A 59 12.36 3.18 0.58
N ALA A 60 11.77 1.99 0.38
CA ALA A 60 12.31 0.76 0.94
C ALA A 60 13.72 0.46 0.41
N ALA A 61 13.94 0.61 -0.90
CA ALA A 61 15.25 0.43 -1.50
C ALA A 61 16.27 1.47 -1.00
N GLY A 62 15.84 2.71 -0.80
CA GLY A 62 16.67 3.77 -0.19
C GLY A 62 17.04 3.46 1.25
N THR A 63 16.09 3.03 2.09
CA THR A 63 16.36 2.62 3.47
C THR A 63 17.33 1.44 3.54
N VAL A 64 17.15 0.41 2.70
CA VAL A 64 18.10 -0.72 2.62
C VAL A 64 19.48 -0.26 2.17
N TYR A 65 19.56 0.66 1.21
CA TYR A 65 20.82 1.23 0.75
C TYR A 65 21.54 2.02 1.85
N GLU A 66 20.82 2.87 2.59
CA GLU A 66 21.38 3.62 3.72
C GLU A 66 21.81 2.70 4.87
N ASP A 67 20.97 1.72 5.24
CA ASP A 67 21.23 0.84 6.39
C ASP A 67 22.38 -0.14 6.15
N PHE A 68 22.51 -0.68 4.93
CA PHE A 68 23.51 -1.69 4.60
C PHE A 68 24.68 -1.12 3.79
N VAL A 69 24.42 -0.37 2.72
CA VAL A 69 25.48 0.01 1.77
C VAL A 69 26.32 1.18 2.28
N LEU A 70 25.68 2.26 2.75
CA LEU A 70 26.43 3.39 3.33
C LEU A 70 27.19 2.99 4.60
N ARG A 71 26.61 2.08 5.39
CA ARG A 71 27.23 1.63 6.65
C ARG A 71 28.46 0.75 6.43
N ILE A 72 28.56 0.07 5.29
CA ILE A 72 29.68 -0.84 4.96
C ILE A 72 30.72 -0.15 4.07
N HIS A 73 30.34 0.80 3.20
CA HIS A 73 31.29 1.48 2.32
C HIS A 73 30.89 2.95 2.04
N SER A 74 31.49 3.87 2.79
CA SER A 74 31.10 5.31 2.86
C SER A 74 31.45 6.16 1.62
N GLN A 75 32.09 5.62 0.58
CA GLN A 75 32.50 6.37 -0.60
C GLN A 75 31.93 5.76 -1.88
N HIS A 76 30.74 6.20 -2.29
CA HIS A 76 30.17 5.91 -3.61
C HIS A 76 29.84 7.22 -4.33
N SER A 77 30.02 7.22 -5.65
CA SER A 77 29.56 8.31 -6.52
C SER A 77 28.02 8.29 -6.58
N ASP A 78 27.38 9.46 -6.47
CA ASP A 78 25.92 9.63 -6.45
C ASP A 78 25.21 8.85 -7.59
N SER A 79 25.81 8.82 -8.77
CA SER A 79 25.30 8.12 -9.95
C SER A 79 25.30 6.59 -9.79
N ALA A 80 26.31 6.03 -9.11
CA ALA A 80 26.43 4.59 -8.87
C ALA A 80 25.48 4.15 -7.75
N GLY A 81 25.32 4.97 -6.71
CA GLY A 81 24.34 4.73 -5.64
C GLY A 81 22.91 4.66 -6.17
N ALA A 82 22.53 5.60 -7.04
CA ALA A 82 21.21 5.61 -7.66
C ALA A 82 20.93 4.34 -8.50
N LEU A 83 21.94 3.77 -9.16
CA LEU A 83 21.81 2.52 -9.91
C LEU A 83 21.58 1.34 -8.96
N ILE A 84 22.33 1.28 -7.85
CA ILE A 84 22.18 0.24 -6.83
C ILE A 84 20.77 0.30 -6.20
N VAL A 85 20.29 1.48 -5.82
CA VAL A 85 18.92 1.65 -5.28
C VAL A 85 17.87 1.19 -6.28
N LYS A 86 18.03 1.52 -7.57
CA LYS A 86 17.12 1.04 -8.64
C LYS A 86 17.15 -0.49 -8.79
N LEU A 87 18.32 -1.12 -8.67
CA LEU A 87 18.44 -2.59 -8.71
C LEU A 87 17.76 -3.25 -7.50
N ILE A 88 17.95 -2.70 -6.30
CA ILE A 88 17.28 -3.19 -5.09
C ILE A 88 15.76 -3.07 -5.25
N ALA A 89 15.27 -1.92 -5.70
CA ALA A 89 13.84 -1.70 -5.96
C ALA A 89 13.26 -2.71 -6.97
N LEU A 90 14.01 -3.04 -8.03
CA LEU A 90 13.61 -4.05 -9.02
C LEU A 90 13.48 -5.44 -8.39
N VAL A 91 14.46 -5.86 -7.57
CA VAL A 91 14.43 -7.16 -6.87
C VAL A 91 13.23 -7.25 -5.92
N PHE A 92 12.97 -6.19 -5.14
CA PHE A 92 11.79 -6.11 -4.28
C PHE A 92 10.49 -6.17 -5.09
N GLY A 93 10.43 -5.51 -6.24
CA GLY A 93 9.31 -5.60 -7.17
C GLY A 93 9.05 -7.04 -7.62
N ILE A 94 10.08 -7.74 -8.10
CA ILE A 94 9.97 -9.15 -8.53
C ILE A 94 9.53 -10.05 -7.37
N ALA A 95 10.14 -9.89 -6.20
CA ALA A 95 9.79 -10.64 -4.99
C ALA A 95 8.32 -10.41 -4.59
N SER A 96 7.82 -9.18 -4.70
CA SER A 96 6.43 -8.86 -4.37
C SER A 96 5.43 -9.55 -5.31
N VAL A 97 5.73 -9.61 -6.62
CA VAL A 97 4.89 -10.32 -7.60
C VAL A 97 4.85 -11.81 -7.30
N LEU A 98 6.00 -12.42 -6.98
CA LEU A 98 6.06 -13.82 -6.56
C LEU A 98 5.22 -14.08 -5.31
N LEU A 99 5.30 -13.19 -4.30
CA LEU A 99 4.54 -13.32 -3.07
C LEU A 99 3.03 -13.28 -3.32
N VAL A 100 2.55 -12.45 -4.25
CA VAL A 100 1.13 -12.38 -4.62
C VAL A 100 0.59 -13.72 -5.15
N PHE A 101 1.39 -14.50 -5.89
CA PHE A 101 0.99 -15.83 -6.35
C PHE A 101 0.77 -16.81 -5.19
N PHE A 102 1.62 -16.77 -4.16
CA PHE A 102 1.46 -17.58 -2.95
C PHE A 102 0.25 -17.13 -2.13
N VAL A 103 0.12 -15.81 -1.94
CA VAL A 103 -0.98 -15.18 -1.21
C VAL A 103 -2.33 -15.49 -1.84
N SER A 104 -2.42 -15.60 -3.17
CA SER A 104 -3.67 -15.94 -3.88
C SER A 104 -4.23 -17.32 -3.53
N LYS A 105 -3.47 -18.19 -2.86
CA LYS A 105 -3.91 -19.53 -2.41
C LYS A 105 -4.51 -19.56 -1.01
N LEU A 106 -4.39 -18.46 -0.27
CA LEU A 106 -4.78 -18.35 1.13
C LEU A 106 -6.04 -17.47 1.24
N GLY A 107 -7.08 -17.97 1.91
CA GLY A 107 -8.29 -17.18 2.18
C GLY A 107 -8.08 -16.24 3.37
N GLY A 108 -8.53 -14.99 3.26
CA GLY A 108 -8.55 -14.05 4.39
C GLY A 108 -7.34 -13.11 4.54
N ILE A 109 -6.40 -13.08 3.59
CA ILE A 109 -5.25 -12.14 3.64
C ILE A 109 -5.66 -10.69 3.76
N LEU A 110 -6.76 -10.29 3.13
CA LEU A 110 -7.11 -8.88 3.12
C LEU A 110 -7.41 -8.36 4.53
N GLN A 111 -8.06 -9.17 5.38
CA GLN A 111 -8.28 -8.85 6.79
C GLN A 111 -6.94 -8.73 7.54
N LEU A 112 -6.03 -9.67 7.30
CA LEU A 112 -4.69 -9.68 7.89
C LEU A 112 -3.87 -8.46 7.48
N ALA A 113 -3.86 -8.13 6.18
CA ALA A 113 -3.16 -6.99 5.63
C ALA A 113 -3.71 -5.67 6.19
N LEU A 114 -5.03 -5.51 6.25
CA LEU A 114 -5.65 -4.33 6.87
C LEU A 114 -5.30 -4.22 8.36
N SER A 115 -5.24 -5.33 9.08
CA SER A 115 -4.86 -5.35 10.50
C SER A 115 -3.40 -4.94 10.68
N LEU A 116 -2.48 -5.51 9.90
CA LEU A 116 -1.05 -5.18 9.95
C LEU A 116 -0.78 -3.73 9.56
N LEU A 117 -1.47 -3.21 8.54
CA LEU A 117 -1.38 -1.80 8.17
C LEU A 117 -1.87 -0.92 9.32
N GLY A 118 -3.03 -1.23 9.91
CA GLY A 118 -3.58 -0.48 11.04
C GLY A 118 -2.63 -0.42 12.24
N VAL A 119 -2.06 -1.55 12.62
CA VAL A 119 -1.12 -1.66 13.75
C VAL A 119 0.16 -0.87 13.48
N THR A 120 0.75 -1.03 12.29
CA THR A 120 2.01 -0.35 11.93
C THR A 120 1.83 1.16 11.88
N HIS A 121 0.79 1.65 11.20
CA HIS A 121 0.52 3.09 11.12
C HIS A 121 0.09 3.65 12.48
N GLY A 122 -0.65 2.89 13.28
CA GLY A 122 -1.03 3.26 14.65
C GLY A 122 0.19 3.47 15.55
N ALA A 123 1.16 2.56 15.52
CA ALA A 123 2.40 2.69 16.30
C ALA A 123 3.25 3.89 15.86
N ILE A 124 3.34 4.16 14.55
CA ILE A 124 4.06 5.33 14.02
C ILE A 124 3.37 6.63 14.46
N LEU A 125 2.04 6.70 14.37
CA LEU A 125 1.25 7.84 14.83
C LEU A 125 1.39 8.06 16.34
N PHE A 126 1.41 6.99 17.14
CA PHE A 126 1.67 7.05 18.57
C PHE A 126 3.04 7.66 18.87
N LEU A 127 4.11 7.15 18.24
CA LEU A 127 5.47 7.64 18.46
C LEU A 127 5.61 9.12 18.08
N PHE A 128 5.03 9.52 16.94
CA PHE A 128 5.06 10.91 16.50
C PHE A 128 4.28 11.85 17.43
N THR A 129 3.08 11.44 17.84
CA THR A 129 2.26 12.19 18.78
C THR A 129 2.94 12.31 20.15
N PHE A 130 3.50 11.21 20.66
CA PHE A 130 4.24 11.21 21.91
C PHE A 130 5.45 12.16 21.85
N GLY A 131 6.21 12.14 20.75
CA GLY A 131 7.35 13.04 20.55
C GLY A 131 6.97 14.52 20.49
N MET A 132 5.79 14.86 19.95
CA MET A 132 5.29 16.25 19.92
C MET A 132 4.81 16.75 21.28
N PHE A 133 4.08 15.92 22.04
CA PHE A 133 3.47 16.34 23.31
C PHE A 133 4.42 16.21 24.52
N PHE A 134 5.40 15.30 24.46
CA PHE A 134 6.34 15.05 25.56
C PHE A 134 7.79 15.25 25.11
N PRO A 135 8.27 16.50 24.96
CA PRO A 135 9.66 16.80 24.59
C PRO A 135 10.68 16.34 25.65
N TRP A 136 10.24 15.98 26.86
CA TRP A 136 11.04 15.39 27.94
C TRP A 136 10.88 13.86 28.07
N GLY A 137 10.20 13.23 27.12
CA GLY A 137 9.97 11.78 27.12
C GLY A 137 11.27 10.99 26.96
N SER A 138 11.48 10.01 27.85
CA SER A 138 12.61 9.08 27.75
C SER A 138 12.41 8.10 26.59
N THR A 139 13.49 7.78 25.86
CA THR A 139 13.52 6.77 24.78
C THR A 139 12.98 5.41 25.24
N LYS A 140 13.19 5.05 26.52
CA LYS A 140 12.69 3.80 27.11
C LYS A 140 11.17 3.79 27.23
N GLY A 141 10.56 4.93 27.59
CA GLY A 141 9.12 5.11 27.68
C GLY A 141 8.45 5.01 26.31
N ALA A 142 9.04 5.65 25.29
CA ALA A 142 8.59 5.57 23.91
C ALA A 142 8.64 4.13 23.37
N LEU A 143 9.73 3.39 23.62
CA LEU A 143 9.83 1.97 23.23
C LEU A 143 8.79 1.11 23.93
N SER A 144 8.59 1.29 25.24
CA SER A 144 7.61 0.50 25.99
C SER A 144 6.16 0.76 25.56
N GLY A 145 5.81 2.02 25.24
CA GLY A 145 4.50 2.39 24.72
C GLY A 145 4.27 1.87 23.30
N ALA A 146 5.30 1.89 22.45
CA ALA A 146 5.22 1.30 21.12
C ALA A 146 5.07 -0.23 21.19
N ALA A 147 5.78 -0.90 22.10
CA ALA A 147 5.65 -2.34 22.31
C ALA A 147 4.29 -2.74 22.90
N ALA A 148 3.69 -1.91 23.75
CA ALA A 148 2.35 -2.14 24.31
C ALA A 148 1.22 -1.89 23.29
N SER A 149 1.51 -1.20 22.18
CA SER A 149 0.54 -0.93 21.10
C SER A 149 0.47 -2.04 20.06
N LEU A 150 1.37 -3.03 20.13
CA LEU A 150 1.42 -4.22 19.27
C LEU A 150 0.63 -5.37 19.91
#